data_AF-A0A2N3WW17-F1
#
_entry.id   AF-A0A2N3WW17-F1
#
_cell.length_a   1.000
_cell.length_b   1.000
_cell.length_c   1.000
_cell.angle_alpha   90.00
_cell.angle_beta   90.00
_cell.angle_gamma   90.00
#
_symmetry.space_group_name_H-M   'P 1'
#
loop_
_entity.id
_entity.type
_entity.pdbx_description
1 polymer ?
#
loop_
_entity_poly.entity_id
_entity_poly.type
_entity_poly.pdbx_seq_one_letter_code
_entity_poly.pdbx_strand_id
1 'polypeptide(L)'
;MTAGWIVFMVIVIVAVVLAVVMIIARIALRAVRRTAETAIAANFAPGEAVRSDPVANYFGLASKGGRQMRGNGALVLTDTRLWFHRAGADDPLEIPLASITSVDIVSSHAGKSIGRPLLSVRFGDDSAGWYVRDSAQWRDDILVRCPTVSDK
;
A
#
# COMPACT_ATOMS: atom_id res chain seq x y z
N MET A 1 -5.63 34.74 -36.93
CA MET A 1 -5.68 34.19 -35.55
C MET A 1 -4.65 34.94 -34.73
N THR A 2 -5.04 35.59 -33.64
CA THR A 2 -4.09 36.29 -32.78
C THR A 2 -3.37 35.28 -31.88
N ALA A 3 -2.17 35.63 -31.41
CA ALA A 3 -1.42 34.79 -30.47
C ALA A 3 -2.25 34.43 -29.21
N GLY A 4 -3.13 35.34 -28.76
CA GLY A 4 -4.04 35.11 -27.65
C GLY A 4 -5.03 33.96 -27.86
N TRP A 5 -5.52 33.74 -29.09
CA TRP A 5 -6.39 32.60 -29.39
C TRP A 5 -5.61 31.29 -29.31
N ILE A 6 -4.41 31.24 -29.89
CA ILE A 6 -3.57 30.03 -29.83
C ILE A 6 -3.29 29.65 -28.37
N VAL A 7 -2.92 30.62 -27.52
CA VAL A 7 -2.68 30.40 -26.09
C VAL A 7 -3.93 29.87 -25.39
N PHE A 8 -5.10 30.46 -25.65
CA PHE A 8 -6.36 30.00 -25.05
C PHE A 8 -6.71 28.56 -25.46
N MET A 9 -6.54 28.18 -26.74
CA MET A 9 -6.76 26.79 -27.18
C MET A 9 -5.85 25.81 -26.46
N VAL A 10 -4.57 26.16 -26.30
CA VAL A 10 -3.60 25.31 -25.60
C VAL A 10 -4.02 25.11 -24.13
N ILE A 11 -4.44 26.17 -23.44
CA ILE A 11 -4.90 26.07 -22.04
C ILE A 11 -6.12 25.14 -21.93
N VAL A 12 -7.09 25.28 -22.84
CA VAL A 12 -8.29 24.42 -22.86
C VAL A 12 -7.91 22.96 -23.08
N ILE A 13 -7.02 22.68 -24.04
CA ILE A 13 -6.56 21.31 -24.31
C ILE A 13 -5.86 20.72 -23.08
N VAL A 14 -4.95 21.46 -22.44
CA VAL A 14 -4.26 21.01 -21.23
C VAL A 14 -5.25 20.73 -20.10
N ALA A 15 -6.23 21.62 -19.88
CA ALA A 15 -7.25 21.43 -18.85
C ALA A 15 -8.10 20.16 -19.11
N VAL A 16 -8.50 19.92 -20.37
CA VAL A 16 -9.25 18.72 -20.75
C VAL A 16 -8.42 17.46 -20.54
N VAL A 17 -7.15 17.46 -20.95
CA VAL A 17 -6.23 16.32 -20.74
C VAL A 17 -6.07 16.02 -19.25
N LEU A 18 -5.85 17.04 -18.42
CA LEU A 18 -5.76 16.86 -16.96
C LEU A 18 -7.06 16.31 -16.37
N ALA A 19 -8.22 16.80 -16.82
CA ALA A 19 -9.52 16.30 -16.37
C ALA A 19 -9.71 14.81 -16.73
N VAL A 20 -9.37 14.41 -17.96
CA VAL A 20 -9.43 13.01 -18.40
C VAL A 20 -8.51 12.12 -17.57
N VAL A 21 -7.27 12.55 -17.33
CA VAL A 21 -6.31 11.81 -16.48
C VAL A 21 -6.85 11.64 -15.06
N MET A 22 -7.42 12.70 -14.46
CA MET A 22 -8.02 12.62 -13.13
C MET A 22 -9.23 11.67 -13.08
N ILE A 23 -10.07 11.65 -14.11
CA ILE A 23 -11.21 10.74 -14.21
C ILE A 23 -10.72 9.28 -14.28
N ILE A 24 -9.76 8.99 -15.15
CA ILE A 24 -9.18 7.64 -15.29
C ILE A 24 -8.56 7.19 -13.97
N ALA A 25 -7.77 8.04 -13.31
CA ALA A 25 -7.16 7.74 -12.02
C ALA A 25 -8.21 7.42 -10.95
N ARG A 26 -9.31 8.19 -10.88
CA ARG A 26 -10.40 7.92 -9.94
C ARG A 26 -11.12 6.60 -10.22
N ILE A 27 -11.33 6.25 -11.49
CA ILE A 27 -11.95 4.98 -11.86
C ILE A 27 -11.03 3.80 -11.47
N ALA A 28 -9.74 3.91 -11.78
CA ALA A 28 -8.75 2.89 -11.40
C ALA A 28 -8.67 2.69 -9.89
N LEU A 29 -8.60 3.78 -9.12
CA LEU A 29 -8.61 3.75 -7.65
C LEU A 29 -9.87 3.08 -7.09
N ARG A 30 -11.04 3.38 -7.65
CA ARG A 30 -12.30 2.75 -7.24
C ARG A 30 -12.33 1.25 -7.57
N ALA A 31 -11.80 0.86 -8.72
CA ALA A 31 -11.72 -0.55 -9.10
C ALA A 31 -10.83 -1.33 -8.13
N VAL A 32 -9.62 -0.82 -7.84
CA VAL A 32 -8.70 -1.42 -6.86
C VAL A 32 -9.37 -1.53 -5.48
N ARG A 33 -10.01 -0.46 -5.02
CA ARG A 33 -10.70 -0.44 -3.73
C ARG A 33 -11.82 -1.47 -3.63
N ARG A 34 -12.62 -1.64 -4.69
CA ARG A 34 -13.68 -2.66 -4.72
C ARG A 34 -13.10 -4.06 -4.65
N THR A 35 -12.10 -4.36 -5.47
CA THR A 35 -11.43 -5.67 -5.42
C THR A 35 -10.84 -5.95 -4.05
N ALA A 36 -10.20 -4.93 -3.44
CA ALA A 36 -9.69 -5.01 -2.08
C ALA A 36 -10.79 -5.26 -1.04
N GLU A 37 -11.89 -4.52 -1.08
CA GLU A 37 -13.04 -4.70 -0.18
C GLU A 37 -13.66 -6.10 -0.32
N THR A 38 -13.81 -6.61 -1.56
CA THR A 38 -14.29 -7.97 -1.80
C THR A 38 -13.32 -9.02 -1.27
N ALA A 39 -12.02 -8.84 -1.48
CA ALA A 39 -11.01 -9.75 -0.95
C ALA A 39 -11.02 -9.74 0.59
N ILE A 40 -11.18 -8.58 1.22
CA ILE A 40 -11.29 -8.48 2.68
C ILE A 40 -12.56 -9.21 3.16
N ALA A 41 -13.72 -8.92 2.56
CA ALA A 41 -14.98 -9.55 2.96
C ALA A 41 -15.00 -11.07 2.76
N ALA A 42 -14.27 -11.59 1.78
CA ALA A 42 -14.16 -13.02 1.52
C ALA A 42 -13.22 -13.76 2.49
N ASN A 43 -12.22 -13.07 3.03
CA ASN A 43 -11.15 -13.69 3.83
C ASN A 43 -11.26 -13.42 5.33
N PHE A 44 -12.05 -12.43 5.75
CA PHE A 44 -12.13 -12.01 7.15
C PHE A 44 -13.58 -11.94 7.63
N ALA A 45 -13.82 -12.45 8.83
CA ALA A 45 -15.10 -12.28 9.50
C ALA A 45 -15.32 -10.81 9.91
N PRO A 46 -16.58 -10.35 10.05
CA PRO A 46 -16.85 -9.02 10.59
C PRO A 46 -16.17 -8.82 11.95
N GLY A 47 -15.30 -7.81 12.05
CA GLY A 47 -14.56 -7.49 13.28
C GLY A 47 -13.18 -8.16 13.42
N GLU A 48 -12.81 -9.11 12.54
CA GLU A 48 -11.48 -9.74 12.56
C GLU A 48 -10.38 -8.77 12.06
N ALA A 49 -10.73 -7.91 11.10
CA ALA A 49 -9.84 -6.87 10.60
C ALA A 49 -9.81 -5.68 11.57
N VAL A 50 -8.75 -5.59 12.37
CA VAL A 50 -8.47 -4.47 13.28
C VAL A 50 -8.24 -3.18 12.48
N ARG A 51 -7.44 -3.28 11.42
CA ARG A 51 -7.13 -2.16 10.53
C ARG A 51 -7.06 -2.67 9.10
N SER A 52 -7.49 -1.84 8.16
CA SER A 52 -7.29 -2.12 6.74
C SER A 52 -6.97 -0.85 5.94
N ASP A 53 -6.14 -1.01 4.92
CA ASP A 53 -5.93 -0.02 3.86
C ASP A 53 -6.14 -0.74 2.51
N PRO A 54 -7.27 -0.49 1.81
CA PRO A 54 -7.60 -1.19 0.56
C PRO A 54 -6.75 -0.75 -0.63
N VAL A 55 -5.88 0.25 -0.47
CA VAL A 55 -5.04 0.80 -1.54
C VAL A 55 -3.58 0.96 -1.09
N ALA A 56 -3.14 0.13 -0.14
CA ALA A 56 -1.75 0.07 0.31
C ALA A 56 -0.82 -0.23 -0.88
N ASN A 57 0.22 0.58 -1.05
CA ASN A 57 1.15 0.44 -2.16
C ASN A 57 2.37 -0.36 -1.72
N TYR A 58 2.49 -1.58 -2.24
CA TYR A 58 3.54 -2.52 -1.89
C TYR A 58 4.84 -2.28 -2.66
N PHE A 59 5.92 -2.13 -1.90
CA PHE A 59 7.28 -1.92 -2.39
C PHE A 59 8.07 -3.21 -2.55
N GLY A 60 7.51 -4.34 -2.11
CA GLY A 60 8.12 -5.64 -2.29
C GLY A 60 8.83 -6.18 -1.05
N LEU A 61 9.37 -7.38 -1.23
CA LEU A 61 10.29 -8.04 -0.31
C LEU A 61 11.71 -7.51 -0.52
N ALA A 62 12.48 -7.33 0.55
CA ALA A 62 13.87 -6.92 0.45
C ALA A 62 14.70 -7.97 -0.32
N SER A 63 14.47 -9.25 -0.05
CA SER A 63 15.17 -10.39 -0.70
C SER A 63 15.03 -10.44 -2.22
N LYS A 64 13.90 -9.99 -2.78
CA LYS A 64 13.61 -10.07 -4.23
C LYS A 64 14.09 -8.87 -5.04
N GLY A 65 14.63 -7.83 -4.39
CA GLY A 65 15.21 -6.66 -5.05
C GLY A 65 14.29 -5.95 -6.06
N GLY A 66 14.86 -5.39 -7.12
CA GLY A 66 14.15 -4.52 -8.08
C GLY A 66 13.30 -5.20 -9.14
N ARG A 67 13.46 -6.51 -9.39
CA ARG A 67 12.80 -7.24 -10.49
C ARG A 67 11.40 -7.78 -10.13
N GLN A 68 11.00 -7.66 -8.87
CA GLN A 68 9.72 -8.18 -8.40
C GLN A 68 8.53 -7.34 -8.87
N MET A 69 7.38 -8.00 -9.03
CA MET A 69 6.13 -7.29 -9.24
C MET A 69 5.71 -6.56 -7.96
N ARG A 70 5.38 -5.27 -8.12
CA ARG A 70 4.96 -4.34 -7.07
C ARG A 70 3.58 -3.79 -7.42
N GLY A 71 2.93 -3.11 -6.48
CA GLY A 71 1.68 -2.42 -6.78
C GLY A 71 0.75 -2.30 -5.59
N ASN A 72 -0.45 -1.78 -5.87
CA ASN A 72 -1.45 -1.53 -4.84
C ASN A 72 -2.22 -2.81 -4.48
N GLY A 73 -2.69 -2.87 -3.24
CA GLY A 73 -3.48 -3.98 -2.73
C GLY A 73 -4.13 -3.66 -1.40
N ALA A 74 -4.87 -4.63 -0.89
CA ALA A 74 -5.43 -4.60 0.45
C ALA A 74 -4.35 -5.00 1.45
N LEU A 75 -4.01 -4.10 2.38
CA LEU A 75 -3.27 -4.46 3.59
C LEU A 75 -4.27 -4.55 4.75
N VAL A 76 -4.22 -5.64 5.51
CA VAL A 76 -5.09 -5.91 6.65
C VAL A 76 -4.24 -6.33 7.84
N LEU A 77 -4.50 -5.73 8.99
CA LEU A 77 -3.99 -6.17 10.28
C LEU A 77 -5.12 -6.87 11.03
N THR A 78 -4.86 -8.08 11.52
CA THR A 78 -5.69 -8.78 12.51
C THR A 78 -4.95 -8.86 13.84
N ASP A 79 -5.54 -9.51 14.84
CA ASP A 79 -4.86 -9.76 16.12
C ASP A 79 -3.72 -10.79 16.03
N THR A 80 -3.60 -11.53 14.91
CA THR A 80 -2.64 -12.63 14.78
C THR A 80 -1.72 -12.55 13.57
N ARG A 81 -2.09 -11.78 12.53
CA ARG A 81 -1.30 -11.64 11.30
C ARG A 81 -1.44 -10.28 10.62
N LEU A 82 -0.44 -9.95 9.82
CA LEU A 82 -0.53 -8.96 8.76
C LEU A 82 -0.76 -9.70 7.44
N TRP A 83 -1.79 -9.29 6.70
CA TRP A 83 -2.18 -9.91 5.45
C TRP A 83 -2.18 -8.86 4.34
N PHE A 84 -1.54 -9.16 3.23
CA PHE A 84 -1.49 -8.27 2.08
C PHE A 84 -1.87 -8.99 0.79
N HIS A 85 -2.90 -8.51 0.11
CA HIS A 85 -3.31 -9.02 -1.19
C HIS A 85 -3.20 -7.96 -2.27
N ARG A 86 -2.21 -8.13 -3.15
CA ARG A 86 -1.97 -7.26 -4.29
C ARG A 86 -3.08 -7.41 -5.32
N ALA A 87 -3.51 -6.32 -5.93
CA ALA A 87 -4.44 -6.38 -7.05
C ALA A 87 -3.85 -7.21 -8.20
N GLY A 88 -4.58 -8.25 -8.64
CA GLY A 88 -4.15 -9.17 -9.69
C GLY A 88 -3.04 -10.16 -9.27
N ALA A 89 -2.83 -10.38 -7.98
CA ALA A 89 -2.11 -11.56 -7.50
C ALA A 89 -3.11 -12.69 -7.20
N ASP A 90 -2.63 -13.94 -7.33
CA ASP A 90 -3.42 -15.14 -7.00
C ASP A 90 -3.43 -15.39 -5.49
N ASP A 91 -2.27 -15.23 -4.84
CA ASP A 91 -2.08 -15.50 -3.42
C ASP A 91 -1.73 -14.24 -2.62
N PRO A 92 -2.26 -14.12 -1.38
CA PRO A 92 -1.84 -13.08 -0.44
C PRO A 92 -0.47 -13.37 0.17
N LEU A 93 0.21 -12.31 0.58
CA LEU A 93 1.33 -12.37 1.51
C LEU A 93 0.78 -12.37 2.94
N GLU A 94 0.98 -13.46 3.67
CA GLU A 94 0.63 -13.57 5.09
C GLU A 94 1.89 -13.54 5.97
N ILE A 95 1.90 -12.66 6.97
CA ILE A 95 2.99 -12.52 7.93
C ILE A 95 2.38 -12.68 9.34
N PRO A 96 2.59 -13.82 10.02
CA PRO A 96 2.16 -13.99 11.40
C PRO A 96 2.82 -12.94 12.31
N LEU A 97 2.06 -12.29 13.20
CA LEU A 97 2.62 -11.24 14.07
C LEU A 97 3.71 -11.77 15.00
N ALA A 98 3.62 -13.05 15.39
CA ALA A 98 4.66 -13.73 16.18
C ALA A 98 5.99 -13.90 15.43
N SER A 99 6.00 -13.81 14.09
CA SER A 99 7.21 -13.89 13.27
C SER A 99 7.88 -12.54 13.03
N ILE A 100 7.20 -11.44 13.40
CA ILE A 100 7.71 -10.09 13.19
C ILE A 100 8.81 -9.82 14.21
N THR A 101 9.96 -9.36 13.70
CA THR A 101 11.16 -9.03 14.49
C THR A 101 11.41 -7.53 14.58
N SER A 102 10.93 -6.74 13.61
CA SER A 102 10.91 -5.28 13.71
C SER A 102 9.82 -4.65 12.84
N VAL A 103 9.36 -3.47 13.26
CA VAL A 103 8.43 -2.64 12.50
C VAL A 103 8.95 -1.21 12.51
N ASP A 104 9.32 -0.71 11.33
CA ASP A 104 10.08 0.52 11.17
C ASP A 104 9.41 1.45 10.17
N ILE A 105 9.75 2.74 10.27
CA ILE A 105 9.40 3.74 9.26
C ILE A 105 10.67 4.11 8.50
N VAL A 106 10.72 3.77 7.21
CA VAL A 106 11.90 3.97 6.36
C VAL A 106 11.62 4.93 5.21
N SER A 107 12.67 5.56 4.67
CA SER A 107 12.58 6.44 3.49
C SER A 107 12.66 5.70 2.16
N SER A 108 13.13 4.44 2.18
CA SER A 108 13.26 3.58 1.00
C SER A 108 13.14 2.11 1.38
N HIS A 109 12.58 1.29 0.49
CA HIS A 109 12.50 -0.16 0.67
C HIS A 109 12.79 -0.89 -0.65
N ALA A 110 13.51 -2.01 -0.58
CA ALA A 110 13.88 -2.83 -1.74
C ALA A 110 14.44 -2.00 -2.92
N GLY A 111 15.29 -1.01 -2.63
CA GLY A 111 15.92 -0.13 -3.63
C GLY A 111 14.99 0.91 -4.28
N LYS A 112 13.79 1.17 -3.72
CA LYS A 112 12.87 2.20 -4.22
C LYS A 112 12.47 3.19 -3.11
N SER A 113 12.43 4.46 -3.47
CA SER A 113 11.87 5.54 -2.66
C SER A 113 10.83 6.32 -3.47
N ILE A 114 9.88 6.94 -2.78
CA ILE A 114 8.91 7.88 -3.37
C ILE A 114 8.94 9.24 -2.64
N GLY A 115 9.98 9.51 -1.84
CA GLY A 115 10.07 10.72 -1.02
C GLY A 115 9.01 10.80 0.09
N ARG A 116 8.42 9.67 0.48
CA ARG A 116 7.44 9.57 1.58
C ARG A 116 7.86 8.45 2.53
N PRO A 117 7.50 8.55 3.82
CA PRO A 117 7.72 7.47 4.78
C PRO A 117 7.01 6.18 4.34
N LEU A 118 7.69 5.06 4.53
CA LEU A 118 7.21 3.72 4.21
C LEU A 118 7.16 2.90 5.50
N LEU A 119 6.09 2.13 5.69
CA LEU A 119 6.03 1.08 6.69
C LEU A 119 6.92 -0.08 6.22
N SER A 120 7.88 -0.49 7.03
CA SER A 120 8.72 -1.68 6.81
C SER A 120 8.49 -2.67 7.93
N VAL A 121 8.17 -3.91 7.59
CA VAL A 121 7.97 -5.00 8.55
C VAL A 121 9.01 -6.08 8.27
N ARG A 122 9.86 -6.39 9.26
CA ARG A 122 10.85 -7.46 9.19
C ARG A 122 10.32 -8.72 9.84
N PHE A 123 10.51 -9.87 9.20
CA PHE A 123 10.08 -11.19 9.65
C PHE A 123 11.04 -12.25 9.11
N GLY A 124 11.46 -13.18 9.98
CA GLY A 124 12.55 -14.11 9.65
C GLY A 124 13.79 -13.35 9.10
N ASP A 125 14.27 -13.77 7.93
CA ASP A 125 15.41 -13.16 7.24
C ASP A 125 15.02 -12.11 6.17
N ASP A 126 13.74 -11.72 6.08
CA ASP A 126 13.25 -10.80 5.05
C ASP A 126 12.49 -9.62 5.64
N SER A 127 12.16 -8.65 4.78
CA SER A 127 11.29 -7.54 5.14
C SER A 127 10.42 -7.08 3.97
N ALA A 128 9.20 -6.70 4.29
CA ALA A 128 8.21 -6.20 3.35
C ALA A 128 7.94 -4.72 3.61
N GLY A 129 7.79 -3.94 2.53
CA GLY A 129 7.59 -2.50 2.62
C GLY A 129 6.30 -2.04 1.96
N TRP A 130 5.60 -1.09 2.57
CA TRP A 130 4.41 -0.46 2.02
C TRP A 130 4.39 1.05 2.23
N TYR A 131 3.85 1.76 1.25
CA TYR A 131 3.29 3.09 1.49
C TYR A 131 1.81 2.94 1.81
N VAL A 132 1.42 3.39 2.99
CA VAL A 132 0.05 3.33 3.54
C VAL A 132 -0.35 4.69 4.06
N ARG A 133 -1.66 4.92 4.21
CA ARG A 133 -2.13 6.09 4.95
C ARG A 133 -1.74 5.94 6.42
N ASP A 134 -1.05 6.95 6.94
CA ASP A 134 -0.59 7.01 8.34
C ASP A 134 0.31 5.83 8.75
N SER A 135 1.50 5.76 8.17
CA SER A 135 2.46 4.69 8.43
C SER A 135 2.87 4.60 9.91
N ALA A 136 2.90 5.71 10.63
CA ALA A 136 3.22 5.74 12.06
C ALA A 136 2.15 5.00 12.87
N GLN A 137 0.86 5.31 12.62
CA GLN A 137 -0.23 4.61 13.30
C GLN A 137 -0.26 3.12 12.96
N TRP A 138 0.03 2.75 11.71
CA TRP A 138 0.19 1.34 11.34
C TRP A 138 1.29 0.64 12.14
N ARG A 139 2.47 1.27 12.27
CA ARG A 139 3.56 0.73 13.09
C ARG A 139 3.10 0.50 14.52
N ASP A 140 2.49 1.50 15.14
CA ASP A 140 2.09 1.44 16.56
C ASP A 140 1.05 0.34 16.79
N ASP A 141 0.06 0.22 15.90
CA ASP A 141 -0.97 -0.83 15.99
C ASP A 141 -0.42 -2.25 15.82
N ILE A 142 0.61 -2.42 14.98
CA ILE A 142 1.32 -3.70 14.83
C ILE A 142 2.13 -3.99 16.09
N LEU A 143 2.89 -3.01 16.58
CA LEU A 143 3.77 -3.19 17.74
C LEU A 143 3.00 -3.58 19.01
N VAL A 144 1.86 -2.93 19.28
CA VAL A 144 0.99 -3.26 20.43
C VAL A 144 0.49 -4.71 20.38
N ARG A 145 0.44 -5.34 19.20
CA ARG A 145 -0.03 -6.71 18.99
C ARG A 145 1.08 -7.73 18.81
N CYS A 146 2.33 -7.29 18.63
CA CYS A 146 3.46 -8.20 18.52
C CYS A 146 3.86 -8.73 19.91
N PRO A 147 3.84 -10.05 20.12
CA PRO A 147 4.19 -10.63 21.42
C PRO A 147 5.68 -10.49 21.78
N THR A 148 6.53 -10.21 20.78
CA THR A 148 8.00 -10.30 20.87
C THR A 148 8.73 -8.95 20.85
N VAL A 149 8.03 -7.83 20.62
CA VAL A 149 8.66 -6.50 20.53
C VAL A 149 8.54 -5.70 21.84
N SER A 150 7.85 -6.25 22.84
CA SER A 150 7.71 -5.67 24.17
C SER A 150 8.84 -6.14 25.10
N ASP A 151 10.09 -5.80 24.79
CA ASP A 151 11.18 -5.63 25.77
C ASP A 151 12.47 -5.20 25.06
N LYS A 152 12.70 -3.89 25.00
CA LYS A 152 14.02 -3.27 25.02
C LYS A 152 13.93 -1.79 25.35
#